data_AF-E5RH25-F1
#
_entry.id   AF-E5RH25-F1
#
_cell.length_a   1.000
_cell.length_b   1.000
_cell.length_c   1.000
_cell.angle_alpha   90.00
_cell.angle_beta   90.00
_cell.angle_gamma   90.00
#
_symmetry.space_group_name_H-M   'P 1'
#
loop_
_entity.id
_entity.type
_entity.pdbx_description
1 polymer ?
#
loop_
_entity_poly.entity_id
_entity_poly.type
_entity_poly.pdbx_seq_one_letter_code
_entity_poly.pdbx_strand_id
1 'polypeptide(L)'
;MQFRLFSFALIILNCMDYSHCQGNRWRRSKRASYVSNPICKGCLSCSKDNGCSRCQQKLFFFLRREGMRQYGECLHSCPSGYYGHRAPDMNRCARCRIENCDSCFSKDFCTKCKVGFYLHR
;
A
#
# COMPACT_ATOMS: atom_id res chain seq x y z
N MET A 1 43.44 -2.69 37.52
CA MET A 1 42.43 -1.85 36.84
C MET A 1 42.52 -2.02 35.32
N GLN A 2 42.32 -3.22 34.77
CA GLN A 2 42.45 -3.48 33.32
C GLN A 2 41.24 -4.20 32.70
N PHE A 3 40.32 -4.72 33.52
CA PHE A 3 39.17 -5.50 33.02
C PHE A 3 37.96 -4.66 32.58
N ARG A 4 37.94 -3.35 32.85
CA ARG A 4 36.82 -2.49 32.42
C ARG A 4 36.88 -2.10 30.93
N LEU A 5 38.06 -2.11 30.31
CA LEU A 5 38.20 -1.76 28.90
C LEU A 5 37.69 -2.86 27.95
N PHE A 6 37.72 -4.13 28.40
CA PHE A 6 37.21 -5.26 27.60
C PHE A 6 35.68 -5.32 27.52
N SER A 7 34.96 -4.89 28.56
CA SER A 7 33.48 -4.81 28.51
C SER A 7 32.99 -3.71 27.57
N PHE A 8 33.69 -2.58 27.46
CA PHE A 8 33.32 -1.53 26.51
C PHE A 8 33.63 -1.93 25.06
N ALA A 9 34.68 -2.72 24.82
CA ALA A 9 35.02 -3.21 23.49
C ALA A 9 33.96 -4.17 22.91
N LEU A 10 33.35 -5.02 23.75
CA LEU A 10 32.29 -5.95 23.33
C LEU A 10 30.95 -5.25 23.03
N ILE A 11 30.69 -4.11 23.67
CA ILE A 11 29.51 -3.28 23.37
C ILE A 11 29.68 -2.57 22.03
N ILE A 12 30.89 -2.09 21.70
CA ILE A 12 31.17 -1.45 20.40
C ILE A 12 31.18 -2.47 19.25
N LEU A 13 31.69 -3.69 19.47
CA LEU A 13 31.63 -4.74 18.43
C LEU A 13 30.20 -5.21 18.12
N ASN A 14 29.32 -5.31 19.11
CA ASN A 14 27.92 -5.69 18.87
C ASN A 14 27.09 -4.59 18.19
N CYS A 15 27.50 -3.33 18.27
CA CYS A 15 26.84 -2.23 17.54
C CYS A 15 27.20 -2.18 16.05
N MET A 16 28.31 -2.81 15.63
CA MET A 16 28.64 -2.96 14.20
C MET A 16 27.79 -4.01 13.47
N ASP A 17 27.11 -4.89 14.20
CA ASP A 17 26.14 -5.85 13.63
C ASP A 17 24.68 -5.37 13.70
N TYR A 18 24.39 -4.29 14.43
CA TYR A 18 23.04 -3.75 14.61
C TYR A 18 22.78 -2.42 13.88
N SER A 19 23.63 -2.05 12.92
CA SER A 19 23.42 -0.89 12.05
C SER A 19 22.46 -1.20 10.89
N HIS A 20 21.25 -1.66 11.24
CA HIS A 20 20.07 -1.45 10.41
C HIS A 20 19.50 -0.08 10.75
N CYS A 21 19.95 0.97 10.06
CA CYS A 21 19.10 2.10 9.65
C CYS A 21 19.88 3.15 8.83
N GLN A 22 19.47 3.27 7.57
CA GLN A 22 19.62 4.39 6.64
C GLN A 22 20.99 4.70 6.02
N GLY A 23 20.99 4.79 4.68
CA GLY A 23 21.92 5.69 3.99
C GLY A 23 22.51 5.19 2.67
N ASN A 24 21.67 5.03 1.63
CA ASN A 24 21.98 5.22 0.20
C ASN A 24 23.17 4.49 -0.46
N ARG A 25 22.89 3.96 -1.67
CA ARG A 25 23.74 3.18 -2.60
C ARG A 25 23.67 1.70 -2.20
N TRP A 26 22.84 0.87 -2.82
CA TRP A 26 22.94 0.48 -4.22
C TRP A 26 21.55 0.32 -4.85
N ARG A 27 21.23 1.18 -5.81
CA ARG A 27 20.20 0.89 -6.83
C ARG A 27 20.68 -0.27 -7.68
N ARG A 28 20.52 -1.51 -7.18
CA ARG A 28 20.53 -2.67 -8.07
C ARG A 28 19.14 -2.75 -8.66
N SER A 29 19.00 -2.11 -9.82
CA SER A 29 17.90 -2.31 -10.75
C SER A 29 17.87 -3.80 -11.10
N LYS A 30 17.25 -4.63 -10.26
CA LYS A 30 16.74 -5.92 -10.69
C LYS A 30 15.54 -5.59 -11.57
N ARG A 31 15.80 -5.32 -12.85
CA ARG A 31 14.84 -5.64 -13.90
C ARG A 31 14.60 -7.14 -13.82
N ALA A 32 13.66 -7.54 -12.97
CA ALA A 32 13.13 -8.89 -12.98
C ALA A 32 12.46 -9.07 -14.33
N SER A 33 13.06 -9.94 -15.16
CA SER A 33 12.48 -10.33 -16.44
C SER A 33 11.05 -10.81 -16.24
N TYR A 34 10.19 -10.25 -17.08
CA TYR A 34 8.77 -10.45 -17.27
C TYR A 34 8.35 -11.93 -17.25
N VAL A 35 7.94 -12.43 -16.08
CA VAL A 35 6.61 -13.03 -16.01
C VAL A 35 5.75 -11.89 -15.52
N SER A 36 4.90 -11.33 -16.39
CA SER A 36 4.03 -10.22 -15.99
C SER A 36 3.06 -10.73 -14.93
N ASN A 37 3.46 -10.66 -13.66
CA ASN A 37 2.55 -10.93 -12.57
C ASN A 37 1.45 -9.84 -12.69
N PRO A 38 0.19 -10.23 -13.00
CA PRO A 38 -0.86 -9.26 -13.28
C PRO A 38 -1.05 -8.27 -12.12
N ILE A 39 -0.72 -8.68 -10.88
CA ILE A 39 -0.80 -7.88 -9.66
C ILE A 39 0.17 -6.68 -9.69
N CYS A 40 1.33 -6.81 -10.36
CA CYS A 40 2.37 -5.76 -10.38
C CYS A 40 2.21 -4.76 -11.54
N LYS A 41 1.13 -4.81 -12.32
CA LYS A 41 0.91 -3.87 -13.43
C LYS A 41 0.70 -2.46 -12.90
N GLY A 42 1.47 -1.48 -13.40
CA GLY A 42 1.36 -0.09 -12.94
C GLY A 42 1.90 0.19 -11.53
N CYS A 43 2.66 -0.76 -10.97
CA CYS A 43 3.25 -0.67 -9.65
C CYS A 43 4.70 -0.15 -9.70
N LEU A 44 5.08 0.73 -8.76
CA LEU A 44 6.45 1.21 -8.57
C LEU A 44 7.27 0.30 -7.66
N SER A 45 6.62 -0.35 -6.69
CA SER A 45 7.27 -1.24 -5.72
C SER A 45 6.37 -2.45 -5.46
N CYS A 46 6.76 -3.62 -5.96
CA CYS A 46 5.98 -4.85 -5.88
C CYS A 46 6.68 -5.91 -5.02
N SER A 47 5.90 -6.57 -4.17
CA SER A 47 6.31 -7.74 -3.38
C SER A 47 5.61 -9.00 -3.88
N LYS A 48 6.24 -10.16 -3.70
CA LYS A 48 5.69 -11.45 -4.11
C LYS A 48 4.42 -11.81 -3.32
N ASP A 49 4.40 -11.53 -2.02
CA ASP A 49 3.33 -11.98 -1.12
C ASP A 49 2.23 -10.92 -0.92
N ASN A 50 2.61 -9.64 -0.89
CA ASN A 50 1.71 -8.51 -0.63
C ASN A 50 1.24 -7.80 -1.91
N GLY A 51 1.70 -8.24 -3.08
CA GLY A 51 1.43 -7.54 -4.34
C GLY A 51 2.06 -6.15 -4.38
N CYS A 52 1.36 -5.20 -4.98
CA CYS A 52 1.85 -3.83 -5.07
C CYS A 52 1.83 -3.11 -3.72
N SER A 53 2.86 -2.30 -3.43
CA SER A 53 2.93 -1.43 -2.25
C SER A 53 2.85 0.06 -2.58
N ARG A 54 3.23 0.47 -3.80
CA ARG A 54 3.11 1.85 -4.30
C ARG A 54 2.72 1.85 -5.77
N CYS A 55 1.62 2.51 -6.09
CA CYS A 55 1.15 2.68 -7.46
C CYS A 55 1.78 3.90 -8.13
N GLN A 56 1.77 3.93 -9.46
CA GLN A 56 1.98 5.16 -10.22
C GLN A 56 0.94 6.21 -9.85
N GLN A 57 1.31 7.49 -9.86
CA GLN A 57 0.47 8.61 -9.39
C GLN A 57 -0.91 8.70 -10.06
N LYS A 58 -1.07 8.21 -11.30
CA LYS A 58 -2.36 8.24 -12.02
C LYS A 58 -3.32 7.10 -11.65
N LEU A 59 -2.84 6.09 -10.94
CA LEU A 59 -3.60 4.89 -10.59
C LEU A 59 -4.05 4.93 -9.13
N PHE A 60 -5.09 4.18 -8.82
CA PHE A 60 -5.60 3.98 -7.47
C PHE A 60 -5.06 2.67 -6.89
N PHE A 61 -4.54 2.76 -5.68
CA PHE A 61 -4.20 1.60 -4.86
C PHE A 61 -5.48 0.92 -4.34
N PHE A 62 -5.62 -0.37 -4.62
CA PHE A 62 -6.73 -1.20 -4.14
C PHE A 62 -6.20 -2.38 -3.33
N LEU A 63 -6.64 -2.50 -2.09
CA LEU A 63 -6.32 -3.65 -1.25
C LEU A 63 -7.35 -4.75 -1.49
N ARG A 64 -6.97 -5.76 -2.26
CA ARG A 64 -7.84 -6.91 -2.56
C ARG A 64 -7.67 -7.97 -1.49
N ARG A 65 -8.80 -8.52 -1.01
CA ARG A 65 -8.83 -9.63 -0.05
C ARG A 65 -9.32 -10.88 -0.77
N GLU A 66 -8.52 -11.93 -0.70
CA GLU A 66 -8.86 -13.26 -1.24
C GLU A 66 -8.62 -14.29 -0.13
N GLY A 67 -9.71 -14.76 0.47
CA GLY A 67 -9.66 -15.58 1.69
C GLY A 67 -8.93 -14.87 2.83
N MET A 68 -7.82 -15.47 3.27
CA MET A 68 -6.95 -14.91 4.33
C MET A 68 -5.85 -13.99 3.79
N ARG A 69 -5.64 -13.95 2.47
CA ARG A 69 -4.59 -13.14 1.86
C ARG A 69 -5.11 -11.74 1.55
N GLN A 70 -4.23 -10.76 1.71
CA GLN A 70 -4.45 -9.39 1.25
C GLN A 70 -3.27 -8.98 0.40
N TYR A 71 -3.57 -8.37 -0.75
CA TYR A 71 -2.53 -7.90 -1.65
C TYR A 71 -2.99 -6.63 -2.36
N GLY A 72 -2.02 -5.77 -2.67
CA GLY A 72 -2.26 -4.51 -3.36
C GLY A 72 -2.30 -4.70 -4.87
N GLU A 73 -3.29 -4.09 -5.51
CA GLU A 73 -3.40 -3.94 -6.96
C GLU A 73 -3.48 -2.44 -7.31
N CYS A 74 -3.02 -2.07 -8.51
CA CYS A 74 -3.16 -0.70 -9.04
C CYS A 74 -4.19 -0.66 -10.16
N LEU A 75 -5.24 0.14 -9.98
CA LEU A 75 -6.37 0.21 -10.89
C LEU A 75 -6.53 1.62 -11.49
N HIS A 76 -7.05 1.71 -12.71
CA HIS A 76 -7.44 3.00 -13.31
C HIS A 76 -8.71 3.57 -12.68
N SER A 77 -9.59 2.71 -12.16
CA SER A 77 -10.85 3.08 -11.53
C SER A 77 -11.18 2.07 -10.44
N CYS A 78 -11.82 2.55 -9.37
CA CYS A 78 -12.18 1.70 -8.24
C CYS A 78 -13.37 0.77 -8.57
N PRO A 79 -13.38 -0.45 -8.02
CA PRO A 79 -14.47 -1.40 -8.24
C PRO A 79 -15.75 -0.98 -7.53
N SER A 80 -16.87 -1.63 -7.86
CA SER A 80 -18.18 -1.37 -7.22
C SER A 80 -18.12 -1.48 -5.70
N GLY A 81 -18.81 -0.58 -5.02
CA GLY A 81 -18.76 -0.46 -3.55
C GLY A 81 -17.52 0.27 -3.02
N TYR A 82 -16.65 0.78 -3.90
CA TYR A 82 -15.51 1.62 -3.56
C TYR A 82 -15.55 2.94 -4.32
N TYR A 83 -15.03 4.00 -3.70
CA TYR A 83 -14.85 5.30 -4.32
C TYR A 83 -13.35 5.66 -4.36
N GLY A 84 -12.97 6.45 -5.37
CA GLY A 84 -11.60 6.92 -5.53
C GLY A 84 -11.30 8.08 -4.60
N HIS A 85 -10.38 7.88 -3.66
CA HIS A 85 -9.91 8.93 -2.76
C HIS A 85 -8.50 9.36 -3.14
N ARG A 86 -8.35 10.64 -3.54
CA ARG A 86 -7.06 11.24 -3.87
C ARG A 86 -6.50 11.92 -2.64
N ALA A 87 -5.47 11.33 -2.05
CA ALA A 87 -4.79 11.88 -0.89
C ALA A 87 -3.34 12.30 -1.26
N PRO A 88 -2.71 13.19 -0.47
CA PRO A 88 -1.37 13.69 -0.78
C PRO A 88 -0.29 12.61 -0.84
N ASP A 89 -0.50 11.51 -0.13
CA ASP A 89 0.36 10.34 -0.09
C ASP A 89 0.18 9.46 -1.34
N MET A 90 -1.05 9.04 -1.63
CA MET A 90 -1.40 8.25 -2.80
C MET A 90 -2.92 8.25 -3.07
N ASN A 91 -3.28 8.00 -4.32
CA ASN A 91 -4.66 7.71 -4.70
C ASN A 91 -5.02 6.28 -4.27
N ARG A 92 -6.16 6.09 -3.60
CA ARG A 92 -6.61 4.79 -3.09
C ARG A 92 -8.10 4.58 -3.27
N CYS A 93 -8.51 3.32 -3.37
CA CYS A 93 -9.90 2.92 -3.35
C CYS A 93 -10.36 2.72 -1.90
N ALA A 94 -11.29 3.55 -1.45
CA ALA A 94 -11.90 3.44 -0.13
C ALA A 94 -13.29 2.83 -0.24
N ARG A 95 -13.66 1.96 0.71
CA ARG A 95 -14.98 1.32 0.71
C ARG A 95 -16.07 2.35 1.02
N CYS A 96 -17.13 2.35 0.22
CA CYS A 96 -18.36 3.09 0.46
C CYS A 96 -19.05 2.50 1.69
N ARG A 97 -19.20 3.31 2.76
CA ARG A 97 -19.80 2.90 4.04
C ARG A 97 -21.12 3.61 4.35
N ILE A 98 -21.62 4.41 3.41
CA ILE A 98 -22.89 5.11 3.55
C ILE A 98 -24.03 4.09 3.52
N GLU A 99 -24.95 4.17 4.48
CA GLU A 99 -26.10 3.29 4.54
C GLU A 99 -27.00 3.49 3.32
N ASN A 100 -27.54 2.39 2.81
CA ASN A 100 -28.45 2.39 1.65
C ASN A 100 -27.87 3.05 0.38
N CYS A 101 -26.54 3.05 0.23
CA CYS A 101 -25.84 3.60 -0.92
C CYS A 101 -25.27 2.50 -1.82
N ASP A 102 -25.52 2.60 -3.13
CA ASP A 102 -24.92 1.75 -4.17
C ASP A 102 -23.60 2.32 -4.67
N SER A 103 -23.48 3.64 -4.77
CA SER A 103 -22.26 4.31 -5.25
C SER A 103 -22.02 5.61 -4.50
N CYS A 104 -20.82 5.74 -3.93
CA CYS A 104 -20.35 6.92 -3.22
C CYS A 104 -19.43 7.77 -4.11
N PHE A 105 -19.51 9.09 -4.02
CA PHE A 105 -18.46 9.99 -4.55
C PHE A 105 -17.33 10.19 -3.54
N SER A 106 -17.70 10.37 -2.27
CA SER A 106 -16.78 10.60 -1.16
C SER A 106 -17.18 9.74 0.04
N LYS A 107 -16.50 9.95 1.18
CA LYS A 107 -16.82 9.26 2.43
C LYS A 107 -18.28 9.48 2.87
N ASP A 108 -18.80 10.68 2.61
CA ASP A 108 -20.04 11.19 3.19
C ASP A 108 -21.08 11.58 2.11
N PHE A 109 -20.76 11.44 0.82
CA PHE A 109 -21.66 11.78 -0.28
C PHE A 109 -22.00 10.57 -1.15
N CYS A 110 -23.27 10.20 -1.16
CA CYS A 110 -23.83 9.15 -2.01
C CYS A 110 -24.30 9.74 -3.35
N THR A 111 -23.91 9.14 -4.47
CA THR A 111 -24.38 9.54 -5.80
C THR A 111 -25.52 8.67 -6.31
N LYS A 112 -25.62 7.43 -5.81
CA LYS A 112 -26.68 6.50 -6.17
C LYS A 112 -27.10 5.69 -4.95
N CYS A 113 -28.34 5.85 -4.53
CA CYS A 113 -28.95 5.06 -3.46
C CYS A 113 -29.41 3.69 -3.97
N LYS A 114 -29.55 2.74 -3.05
CA LYS A 114 -30.21 1.46 -3.29
C LYS A 114 -31.66 1.67 -3.72
N VAL A 115 -32.22 0.67 -4.41
CA VAL A 115 -33.64 0.64 -4.78
C VAL A 115 -34.50 0.85 -3.52
N GLY A 116 -35.48 1.76 -3.60
CA GLY A 116 -36.38 2.10 -2.50
C GLY A 116 -35.91 3.26 -1.61
N PHE A 117 -34.71 3.81 -1.86
CA PHE A 117 -34.20 4.98 -1.14
C PHE A 117 -34.03 6.17 -2.08
N TYR A 118 -34.28 7.37 -1.54
CA TYR A 118 -34.15 8.62 -2.28
C TYR A 118 -32.96 9.40 -1.73
N LEU A 119 -32.21 10.03 -2.65
CA LEU A 119 -31.15 10.96 -2.29
C LEU A 119 -31.80 12.25 -1.80
N HIS A 120 -31.63 12.58 -0.52
CA HIS A 120 -31.99 13.90 0.02
C HIS A 120 -30.72 14.75 0.16
N ARG A 121 -30.83 16.05 -0.15
CA ARG A 121 -29.69 16.97 -0.25
C ARG A 121 -29.39 17.65 1.08
#